data_AF-A0A061HTP8-F1
#
_entry.id   AF-A0A061HTP8-F1
#
_cell.length_a   1.000
_cell.length_b   1.000
_cell.length_c   1.000
_cell.angle_alpha   90.00
_cell.angle_beta   90.00
_cell.angle_gamma   90.00
#
_symmetry.space_group_name_H-M   'P 1'
#
loop_
_entity.id
_entity.type
_entity.pdbx_description
1 polymer ?
#
loop_
_entity_poly.entity_id
_entity_poly.type
_entity_poly.pdbx_seq_one_letter_code
_entity_poly.pdbx_strand_id
1 'polypeptide(L)'
;MGALYTQIGTRCNRQTQTGLESAVDAFQRAAGVLNYLKETFTHTPSYDMSPAMLSVLVKMMLAQAQESMFEKVCLPGIQNEFFMLVKVAQEAAKVAEVYRQLHAAMSQEPVKENIPYSWASVAYVKAHHYVALAHYFAATLLIDHQLKPGADVDHQEKCLSQLYDRMPEGMTPLATLKNHGQRMLLGKGHLHRAIGFHEESLREANLCKKLRDIQVLRDVLCAAHQRTQLKYNQHREDDDLLNLVAAPNVLGEQWEPAVWACAAGAGGHSCTSRWLFAHPGRSRGHTRLVPPALDVVTHLQF
;
A
#
# COMPACT_ATOMS: atom_id res chain seq x y z
N MET A 1 -12.49 -23.21 9.99
CA MET A 1 -12.77 -21.83 10.45
C MET A 1 -11.91 -20.79 9.74
N GLY A 2 -10.57 -20.86 9.79
CA GLY A 2 -9.69 -19.90 9.09
C GLY A 2 -10.00 -19.78 7.59
N ALA A 3 -10.01 -20.92 6.87
CA ALA A 3 -10.36 -20.96 5.44
C ALA A 3 -11.77 -20.41 5.11
N LEU A 4 -12.75 -20.58 6.00
CA LEU A 4 -14.10 -20.05 5.81
C LEU A 4 -14.09 -18.52 5.88
N TYR A 5 -13.39 -17.94 6.85
CA TYR A 5 -13.23 -16.49 6.95
C TYR A 5 -12.49 -15.90 5.75
N THR A 6 -11.46 -16.58 5.24
CA THR A 6 -10.81 -16.20 3.98
C THR A 6 -11.83 -16.15 2.83
N GLN A 7 -12.65 -17.20 2.65
CA GLN A 7 -13.67 -17.24 1.60
C GLN A 7 -14.71 -16.11 1.74
N ILE A 8 -15.14 -15.79 2.95
CA ILE A 8 -16.04 -14.66 3.21
C ILE A 8 -15.36 -13.36 2.76
N GLY A 9 -14.12 -13.10 3.22
CA GLY A 9 -13.38 -11.89 2.86
C GLY A 9 -13.15 -11.73 1.36
N THR A 10 -12.91 -12.84 0.65
CA THR A 10 -12.75 -12.84 -0.81
C THR A 10 -14.04 -12.50 -1.57
N ARG A 11 -15.21 -12.78 -1.00
CA ARG A 11 -16.53 -12.62 -1.65
C ARG A 11 -17.26 -11.34 -1.28
N CYS A 12 -16.73 -10.54 -0.36
CA CYS A 12 -17.32 -9.26 0.02
C CYS A 12 -17.34 -8.28 -1.16
N ASN A 13 -18.41 -7.49 -1.27
CA ASN A 13 -18.50 -6.42 -2.28
C ASN A 13 -17.61 -5.24 -1.89
N ARG A 14 -16.39 -5.20 -2.45
CA ARG A 14 -15.39 -4.16 -2.17
C ARG A 14 -15.69 -2.79 -2.77
N GLN A 15 -16.74 -2.65 -3.57
CA GLN A 15 -17.23 -1.36 -4.06
C GLN A 15 -18.11 -0.62 -3.04
N THR A 16 -18.26 -1.17 -1.84
CA THR A 16 -19.07 -0.59 -0.77
C THR A 16 -18.27 -0.49 0.52
N GLN A 17 -18.55 0.57 1.31
CA GLN A 17 -17.91 0.80 2.60
C GLN A 17 -18.08 -0.41 3.53
N THR A 18 -19.33 -0.90 3.66
CA THR A 18 -19.68 -2.04 4.51
C THR A 18 -19.04 -3.34 4.03
N GLY A 19 -18.93 -3.56 2.72
CA GLY A 19 -18.27 -4.74 2.18
C GLY A 19 -16.76 -4.73 2.43
N LEU A 20 -16.10 -3.57 2.33
CA LEU A 20 -14.68 -3.43 2.70
C LEU A 20 -14.45 -3.66 4.20
N GLU A 21 -15.31 -3.11 5.06
CA GLU A 21 -15.24 -3.35 6.51
C GLU A 21 -15.43 -4.83 6.85
N SER A 22 -16.38 -5.50 6.17
CA SER A 22 -16.60 -6.94 6.33
C SER A 22 -15.39 -7.76 5.85
N ALA A 23 -14.75 -7.36 4.75
CA ALA A 23 -13.55 -8.02 4.24
C ALA A 23 -12.38 -7.91 5.24
N VAL A 24 -12.14 -6.70 5.77
CA VAL A 24 -11.11 -6.46 6.80
C VAL A 24 -11.36 -7.33 8.02
N ASP A 25 -12.58 -7.31 8.58
CA ASP A 25 -12.95 -8.12 9.75
C ASP A 25 -12.77 -9.62 9.49
N ALA A 26 -13.20 -10.11 8.31
CA ALA A 26 -13.06 -11.50 7.94
C ALA A 26 -11.59 -11.93 7.83
N PHE A 27 -10.73 -11.16 7.14
CA PHE A 27 -9.31 -11.47 7.04
C PHE A 27 -8.60 -11.42 8.40
N GLN A 28 -8.94 -10.46 9.26
CA GLN A 28 -8.39 -10.39 10.62
C GLN A 28 -8.80 -11.58 11.48
N ARG A 29 -10.06 -12.02 11.40
CA ARG A 29 -10.52 -13.26 12.08
C ARG A 29 -9.81 -14.49 11.52
N ALA A 30 -9.62 -14.58 10.20
CA ALA A 30 -8.85 -15.67 9.60
C ALA A 30 -7.41 -15.71 10.14
N ALA A 31 -6.74 -14.55 10.19
CA ALA A 31 -5.40 -14.42 10.76
C ALA A 31 -5.35 -14.85 12.24
N GLY A 32 -6.31 -14.42 13.05
CA GLY A 32 -6.41 -14.80 14.46
C GLY A 32 -6.58 -16.31 14.66
N VAL A 33 -7.47 -16.95 13.89
CA VAL A 33 -7.67 -18.40 13.94
C VAL A 33 -6.42 -19.17 13.52
N LEU A 34 -5.75 -18.73 12.44
CA LEU A 34 -4.51 -19.36 11.98
C LEU A 34 -3.36 -19.19 12.98
N ASN A 35 -3.27 -18.03 13.63
CA ASN A 35 -2.28 -17.80 14.67
C ASN A 35 -2.53 -18.66 15.92
N TYR A 36 -3.79 -18.80 16.33
CA TYR A 36 -4.17 -19.71 17.42
C TYR A 36 -3.79 -21.17 17.09
N LEU A 37 -4.05 -21.62 15.86
CA LEU A 37 -3.65 -22.97 15.42
C LEU A 37 -2.13 -23.17 15.50
N LYS A 38 -1.35 -22.17 15.06
CA LYS A 38 0.11 -22.17 15.11
C LYS A 38 0.66 -22.32 16.53
N GLU A 39 0.01 -21.68 17.51
CA GLU A 39 0.42 -21.71 18.92
C GLU A 39 -0.04 -22.97 19.65
N THR A 40 -1.16 -23.57 19.23
CA THR A 40 -1.80 -24.68 19.96
C THR A 40 -1.37 -26.05 19.45
N PHE A 41 -1.09 -26.21 18.16
CA PHE A 41 -0.81 -27.51 17.54
C PHE A 41 0.65 -27.62 17.08
N THR A 42 1.50 -28.17 17.94
CA THR A 42 2.93 -28.38 17.66
C THR A 42 3.22 -29.68 16.89
N HIS A 43 2.32 -30.66 16.97
CA HIS A 43 2.40 -31.92 16.20
C HIS A 43 1.40 -31.87 15.06
N THR A 44 1.89 -31.53 13.86
CA THR A 44 1.06 -31.34 12.68
C THR A 44 1.19 -32.55 11.76
N PRO A 45 0.07 -33.13 11.28
CA PRO A 45 0.11 -34.32 10.43
C PRO A 45 0.57 -34.01 9.00
N SER A 46 0.56 -32.73 8.61
CA SER A 46 0.82 -32.27 7.25
C SER A 46 1.52 -30.90 7.25
N TYR A 47 2.31 -30.64 6.21
CA TYR A 47 3.17 -29.45 6.11
C TYR A 47 2.38 -28.13 6.03
N ASP A 48 1.20 -28.15 5.42
CA ASP A 48 0.28 -27.00 5.32
C ASP A 48 -0.15 -26.43 6.68
N MET A 49 -0.13 -27.27 7.72
CA MET A 49 -0.43 -26.90 9.10
C MET A 49 0.82 -26.61 9.92
N SER A 50 2.03 -26.74 9.34
CA SER A 50 3.28 -26.44 10.03
C SER A 50 3.34 -24.99 10.51
N PRO A 51 4.05 -24.69 11.61
CA PRO A 51 4.17 -23.31 12.10
C PRO A 51 4.72 -22.33 11.06
N ALA A 52 5.62 -22.80 10.19
CA ALA A 52 6.19 -22.01 9.10
C ALA A 52 5.12 -21.63 8.06
N MET A 53 4.32 -22.59 7.58
CA MET A 53 3.24 -22.32 6.63
C MET A 53 2.15 -21.45 7.26
N LEU A 54 1.72 -21.75 8.49
CA LEU A 54 0.72 -20.96 9.19
C LEU A 54 1.17 -19.50 9.38
N SER A 55 2.46 -19.25 9.65
CA SER A 55 3.02 -17.89 9.71
C SER A 55 2.85 -17.13 8.39
N VAL A 56 3.05 -17.81 7.25
CA VAL A 56 2.87 -17.22 5.91
C VAL A 56 1.40 -16.96 5.63
N LEU A 57 0.50 -17.89 5.97
CA LEU A 57 -0.95 -17.71 5.81
C LEU A 57 -1.47 -16.57 6.69
N VAL A 58 -0.99 -16.43 7.93
CA VAL A 58 -1.32 -15.28 8.80
C VAL A 58 -0.87 -13.97 8.13
N LYS A 59 0.38 -13.90 7.65
CA LYS A 59 0.88 -12.71 6.94
C LYS A 59 0.07 -12.41 5.68
N MET A 60 -0.37 -13.43 4.95
CA MET A 60 -1.22 -13.28 3.77
C MET A 60 -2.56 -12.64 4.11
N MET A 61 -3.24 -13.13 5.16
CA MET A 61 -4.51 -12.56 5.61
C MET A 61 -4.34 -11.10 6.06
N LEU A 62 -3.25 -10.80 6.79
CA LEU A 62 -2.97 -9.43 7.23
C LEU A 62 -2.65 -8.49 6.06
N ALA A 63 -1.94 -8.97 5.02
CA ALA A 63 -1.70 -8.19 3.81
C ALA A 63 -3.00 -7.88 3.05
N GLN A 64 -3.90 -8.85 2.91
CA GLN A 64 -5.21 -8.66 2.29
C GLN A 64 -6.13 -7.73 3.12
N ALA A 65 -6.04 -7.78 4.45
CA ALA A 65 -6.74 -6.85 5.32
C ALA A 65 -6.24 -5.40 5.11
N GLN A 66 -4.92 -5.20 5.07
CA GLN A 66 -4.35 -3.86 4.83
C GLN A 66 -4.70 -3.33 3.44
N GLU A 67 -4.67 -4.18 2.41
CA GLU A 67 -5.12 -3.82 1.06
C GLU A 67 -6.58 -3.36 1.05
N SER A 68 -7.45 -4.07 1.77
CA SER A 68 -8.87 -3.69 1.91
C SER A 68 -9.04 -2.36 2.68
N MET A 69 -8.16 -2.05 3.63
CA MET A 69 -8.13 -0.74 4.32
C MET A 69 -7.72 0.38 3.37
N PHE A 70 -6.70 0.17 2.53
CA PHE A 70 -6.33 1.12 1.48
C PHE A 70 -7.48 1.37 0.49
N GLU A 71 -8.16 0.32 0.04
CA GLU A 71 -9.34 0.42 -0.83
C GLU A 71 -10.44 1.27 -0.16
N LYS A 72 -10.69 1.06 1.14
CA LYS A 72 -11.62 1.87 1.94
C LYS A 72 -11.22 3.34 2.01
N VAL A 73 -9.94 3.66 2.16
CA VAL A 73 -9.47 5.05 2.14
C VAL A 73 -9.72 5.70 0.77
N CYS A 74 -9.60 4.93 -0.31
CA CYS A 74 -9.78 5.44 -1.66
C CYS A 74 -11.23 5.44 -2.16
N LEU A 75 -12.13 4.69 -1.51
CA LEU A 75 -13.53 4.51 -1.93
C LEU A 75 -14.31 5.81 -2.16
N PRO A 76 -14.20 6.86 -1.32
CA PRO A 76 -14.89 8.14 -1.55
C PRO A 76 -14.38 8.92 -2.78
N GLY A 77 -13.29 8.44 -3.39
CA GLY A 77 -12.53 9.13 -4.42
C GLY A 77 -11.36 9.92 -3.82
N ILE A 78 -10.21 9.84 -4.48
CA ILE A 78 -8.98 10.51 -4.04
C ILE A 78 -9.05 11.97 -4.50
N GLN A 79 -9.24 12.88 -3.55
CA GLN A 79 -9.18 14.31 -3.83
C GLN A 79 -7.72 14.77 -3.92
N ASN A 80 -7.46 15.73 -4.81
CA ASN A 80 -6.15 16.37 -4.95
C ASN A 80 -5.91 17.38 -3.80
N GLU A 81 -5.93 16.87 -2.57
CA GLU A 81 -5.77 17.63 -1.34
C GLU A 81 -4.59 17.09 -0.54
N PHE A 82 -3.82 18.00 0.07
CA PHE A 82 -2.54 17.66 0.72
C PHE A 82 -2.67 16.48 1.70
N PHE A 83 -3.55 16.57 2.68
CA PHE A 83 -3.70 15.55 3.71
C PHE A 83 -4.27 14.23 3.17
N MET A 84 -5.15 14.30 2.17
CA MET A 84 -5.68 13.10 1.52
C MET A 84 -4.57 12.35 0.77
N LEU A 85 -3.71 13.06 0.04
CA LEU A 85 -2.60 12.47 -0.70
C LEU A 85 -1.51 11.92 0.21
N VAL A 86 -1.20 12.61 1.32
CA VAL A 86 -0.32 12.07 2.37
C VAL A 86 -0.88 10.74 2.88
N LYS A 87 -2.16 10.73 3.29
CA LYS A 87 -2.82 9.53 3.82
C LYS A 87 -2.79 8.37 2.83
N VAL A 88 -3.20 8.60 1.58
CA VAL A 88 -3.19 7.55 0.55
C VAL A 88 -1.77 7.06 0.25
N ALA A 89 -0.78 7.95 0.22
CA ALA A 89 0.62 7.57 -0.01
C ALA A 89 1.15 6.68 1.13
N GLN A 90 0.86 7.03 2.38
CA GLN A 90 1.24 6.23 3.56
C GLN A 90 0.49 4.89 3.60
N GLU A 91 -0.80 4.86 3.29
CA GLU A 91 -1.54 3.59 3.23
C GLU A 91 -1.03 2.68 2.12
N ALA A 92 -0.71 3.21 0.94
CA ALA A 92 -0.08 2.44 -0.14
C ALA A 92 1.30 1.90 0.29
N ALA A 93 2.13 2.72 0.95
CA ALA A 93 3.42 2.29 1.47
C ALA A 93 3.28 1.18 2.53
N LYS A 94 2.24 1.24 3.37
CA LYS A 94 1.95 0.18 4.35
C LYS A 94 1.52 -1.12 3.68
N VAL A 95 0.68 -1.07 2.65
CA VAL A 95 0.29 -2.25 1.85
C VAL A 95 1.53 -2.88 1.18
N ALA A 96 2.38 -2.06 0.57
CA ALA A 96 3.64 -2.51 -0.01
C ALA A 96 4.51 -3.25 1.01
N GLU A 97 4.65 -2.68 2.21
CA GLU A 97 5.48 -3.24 3.27
C GLU A 97 4.99 -4.62 3.71
N VAL A 98 3.70 -4.77 3.97
CA VAL A 98 3.14 -6.07 4.41
C VAL A 98 3.23 -7.13 3.31
N TYR A 99 3.08 -6.76 2.04
CA TYR A 99 3.29 -7.67 0.91
C TYR A 99 4.77 -8.04 0.70
N ARG A 100 5.69 -7.10 0.92
CA ARG A 100 7.13 -7.36 0.89
C ARG A 100 7.54 -8.36 1.97
N GLN A 101 7.02 -8.18 3.19
CA GLN A 101 7.22 -9.12 4.29
C GLN A 101 6.61 -10.51 4.01
N LEU A 102 5.43 -10.55 3.39
CA LEU A 102 4.81 -11.80 2.95
C LEU A 102 5.68 -12.53 1.92
N HIS A 103 6.12 -11.82 0.88
CA HIS A 103 6.99 -12.38 -0.15
C HIS A 103 8.31 -12.91 0.43
N ALA A 104 8.92 -12.15 1.36
CA ALA A 104 10.13 -12.58 2.04
C ALA A 104 9.92 -13.88 2.83
N ALA A 105 8.80 -14.00 3.57
CA ALA A 105 8.45 -15.21 4.30
C ALA A 105 8.16 -16.41 3.37
N MET A 106 7.51 -16.16 2.23
CA MET A 106 7.27 -17.14 1.17
C MET A 106 8.56 -17.66 0.53
N SER A 107 9.62 -16.87 0.54
CA SER A 107 10.90 -17.19 -0.09
C SER A 107 11.87 -17.94 0.82
N GLN A 108 11.54 -18.17 2.09
CA GLN A 108 12.38 -18.91 3.04
C GLN A 108 12.14 -20.42 2.92
N GLU A 109 13.18 -21.22 3.12
CA GLU A 109 13.03 -22.66 3.31
C GLU A 109 12.45 -22.96 4.71
N PRO A 110 11.61 -24.01 4.87
CA PRO A 110 11.13 -24.94 3.85
C PRO A 110 9.90 -24.43 3.06
N VAL A 111 9.38 -23.23 3.34
CA VAL A 111 8.12 -22.71 2.76
C VAL A 111 8.20 -22.62 1.24
N LYS A 112 9.30 -22.09 0.72
CA LYS A 112 9.52 -21.83 -0.70
C LYS A 112 9.25 -23.04 -1.60
N GLU A 113 9.60 -24.24 -1.13
CA GLU A 113 9.43 -25.48 -1.90
C GLU A 113 8.00 -26.01 -1.89
N ASN A 114 7.18 -25.54 -0.94
CA ASN A 114 5.85 -26.07 -0.65
C ASN A 114 4.73 -25.10 -1.05
N ILE A 115 5.03 -23.84 -1.33
CA ILE A 115 4.04 -22.87 -1.81
C ILE A 115 3.99 -22.83 -3.35
N PRO A 116 2.81 -22.55 -3.94
CA PRO A 116 2.73 -22.27 -5.36
C PRO A 116 3.56 -21.03 -5.72
N TYR A 117 4.43 -21.13 -6.74
CA TYR A 117 5.23 -20.00 -7.23
C TYR A 117 4.36 -18.77 -7.57
N SER A 118 3.16 -18.98 -8.12
CA SER A 118 2.23 -17.90 -8.44
C SER A 118 1.81 -17.08 -7.22
N TRP A 119 1.79 -17.67 -6.02
CA TRP A 119 1.49 -16.93 -4.81
C TRP A 119 2.63 -15.95 -4.47
N ALA A 120 3.88 -16.44 -4.48
CA ALA A 120 5.03 -15.57 -4.29
C ALA A 120 5.06 -14.45 -5.34
N SER A 121 4.83 -14.76 -6.63
CA SER A 121 4.77 -13.76 -7.69
C SER A 121 3.69 -12.69 -7.46
N VAL A 122 2.47 -13.05 -7.04
CA VAL A 122 1.42 -12.03 -6.74
C VAL A 122 1.84 -11.13 -5.59
N ALA A 123 2.41 -11.69 -4.52
CA ALA A 123 2.90 -10.89 -3.40
C ALA A 123 3.99 -9.90 -3.84
N TYR A 124 4.90 -10.33 -4.72
CA TYR A 124 5.97 -9.49 -5.26
C TYR A 124 5.44 -8.38 -6.18
N VAL A 125 4.54 -8.74 -7.11
CA VAL A 125 3.85 -7.80 -8.02
C VAL A 125 3.14 -6.73 -7.22
N LYS A 126 2.34 -7.12 -6.20
CA LYS A 126 1.61 -6.19 -5.34
C LYS A 126 2.56 -5.32 -4.53
N ALA A 127 3.62 -5.88 -3.94
CA ALA A 127 4.61 -5.09 -3.21
C ALA A 127 5.16 -3.94 -4.07
N HIS A 128 5.64 -4.24 -5.28
CA HIS A 128 6.18 -3.22 -6.19
C HIS A 128 5.10 -2.24 -6.67
N HIS A 129 3.91 -2.72 -7.02
CA HIS A 129 2.81 -1.87 -7.43
C HIS A 129 2.43 -0.84 -6.37
N TYR A 130 2.32 -1.26 -5.11
CA TYR A 130 1.94 -0.36 -4.02
C TYR A 130 3.08 0.59 -3.62
N VAL A 131 4.36 0.20 -3.75
CA VAL A 131 5.48 1.16 -3.62
C VAL A 131 5.36 2.21 -4.72
N ALA A 132 5.11 1.81 -5.96
CA ALA A 132 4.93 2.74 -7.07
C ALA A 132 3.78 3.73 -6.82
N LEU A 133 2.63 3.24 -6.34
CA LEU A 133 1.50 4.09 -5.96
C LEU A 133 1.87 5.08 -4.84
N ALA A 134 2.58 4.64 -3.80
CA ALA A 134 3.01 5.51 -2.71
C ALA A 134 3.87 6.67 -3.24
N HIS A 135 4.84 6.36 -4.11
CA HIS A 135 5.66 7.38 -4.78
C HIS A 135 4.84 8.25 -5.74
N TYR A 136 3.88 7.70 -6.49
CA TYR A 136 3.00 8.48 -7.37
C TYR A 136 2.15 9.49 -6.59
N PHE A 137 1.59 9.11 -5.45
CA PHE A 137 0.80 10.02 -4.61
C PHE A 137 1.69 11.05 -3.90
N ALA A 138 2.89 10.69 -3.44
CA ALA A 138 3.88 11.63 -2.92
C ALA A 138 4.33 12.65 -3.99
N ALA A 139 4.52 12.21 -5.23
CA ALA A 139 4.81 13.11 -6.34
C ALA A 139 3.64 14.06 -6.64
N THR A 140 2.41 13.53 -6.71
CA THR A 140 1.21 14.32 -6.95
C THR A 140 1.01 15.36 -5.86
N LEU A 141 1.20 14.96 -4.60
CA LEU A 141 1.23 15.83 -3.44
C LEU A 141 2.20 16.99 -3.65
N LEU A 142 3.46 16.71 -3.99
CA LEU A 142 4.48 17.76 -4.11
C LEU A 142 4.23 18.68 -5.30
N ILE A 143 3.98 18.11 -6.48
CA ILE A 143 3.84 18.85 -7.75
C ILE A 143 2.59 19.73 -7.75
N ASP A 144 1.45 19.18 -7.32
CA ASP A 144 0.16 19.88 -7.44
C ASP A 144 -0.13 20.78 -6.22
N HIS A 145 0.64 20.65 -5.13
CA HIS A 145 0.40 21.43 -3.93
C HIS A 145 0.60 22.93 -4.16
N GLN A 146 -0.29 23.72 -3.59
CA GLN A 146 -0.20 25.18 -3.55
C GLN A 146 -0.46 25.63 -2.12
N LEU A 147 0.45 26.40 -1.54
CA LEU A 147 0.25 26.99 -0.22
C LEU A 147 -0.77 28.12 -0.33
N LYS A 148 -1.98 27.85 0.17
CA LYS A 148 -3.06 28.85 0.23
C LYS A 148 -2.85 29.78 1.44
N PRO A 149 -3.22 31.06 1.37
CA PRO A 149 -3.25 31.94 2.54
C PRO A 149 -4.10 31.32 3.66
N GLY A 150 -3.57 31.27 4.88
CA GLY A 150 -4.23 30.65 6.03
C GLY A 150 -4.14 29.12 6.09
N ALA A 151 -3.33 28.48 5.26
CA ALA A 151 -3.02 27.06 5.41
C ALA A 151 -2.26 26.79 6.72
N ASP A 152 -2.53 25.65 7.33
CA ASP A 152 -1.80 25.15 8.50
C ASP A 152 -0.44 24.58 8.04
N VAL A 153 0.52 25.49 7.83
CA VAL A 153 1.86 25.15 7.32
C VAL A 153 2.60 24.25 8.30
N ASP A 154 2.43 24.45 9.60
CA ASP A 154 3.10 23.66 10.65
C ASP A 154 2.61 22.21 10.62
N HIS A 155 1.30 21.99 10.43
CA HIS A 155 0.76 20.64 10.28
C HIS A 155 1.20 19.98 8.96
N GLN A 156 1.23 20.73 7.86
CA GLN A 156 1.73 20.23 6.57
C GLN A 156 3.23 19.87 6.64
N GLU A 157 4.04 20.68 7.32
CA GLU A 157 5.45 20.42 7.57
C GLU A 157 5.64 19.13 8.34
N LYS A 158 4.89 18.96 9.43
CA LYS A 158 4.92 17.74 10.24
C LYS A 158 4.54 16.51 9.42
N CYS A 159 3.45 16.59 8.64
CA CYS A 159 3.02 15.48 7.79
C CYS A 159 4.06 15.15 6.71
N LEU A 160 4.68 16.13 6.08
CA LEU A 160 5.73 15.90 5.09
C LEU A 160 6.97 15.28 5.72
N SER A 161 7.36 15.73 6.91
CA SER A 161 8.46 15.14 7.68
C SER A 161 8.20 13.67 8.02
N GLN A 162 6.97 13.34 8.44
CA GLN A 162 6.56 11.97 8.77
C GLN A 162 6.33 11.07 7.55
N LEU A 163 6.24 11.64 6.34
CA LEU A 163 6.10 10.87 5.10
C LEU A 163 7.38 10.11 4.76
N TYR A 164 8.54 10.56 5.27
CA TYR A 164 9.84 10.03 4.93
C TYR A 164 10.64 9.65 6.18
N ASP A 165 11.57 8.72 6.03
CA ASP A 165 12.55 8.41 7.09
C ASP A 165 13.60 9.53 7.21
N ARG A 166 14.05 10.04 6.06
CA ARG A 166 15.01 11.14 5.97
C ARG A 166 14.70 12.02 4.76
N MET A 167 14.75 13.33 4.95
CA MET A 167 14.69 14.30 3.85
C MET A 167 15.97 14.24 2.99
N PRO A 168 15.86 14.47 1.67
CA PRO A 168 17.04 14.61 0.80
C PRO A 168 18.03 15.66 1.31
N GLU A 169 19.31 15.47 0.99
CA GLU A 169 20.36 16.41 1.39
C GLU A 169 20.09 17.81 0.81
N GLY A 170 20.28 18.84 1.63
CA GLY A 170 19.99 20.22 1.26
C GLY A 170 18.51 20.60 1.25
N MET A 171 17.59 19.69 1.62
CA MET A 171 16.15 19.96 1.73
C MET A 171 15.68 19.86 3.18
N THR A 172 14.76 20.76 3.57
CA THR A 172 13.98 20.64 4.81
C THR A 172 12.49 20.59 4.46
N PRO A 173 11.62 19.98 5.29
CA PRO A 173 10.20 19.88 4.98
C PRO A 173 9.57 21.26 4.76
N LEU A 174 9.84 22.23 5.62
CA LEU A 174 9.32 23.60 5.50
C LEU A 174 9.81 24.32 4.24
N ALA A 175 11.11 24.26 3.95
CA ALA A 175 11.68 24.90 2.77
C ALA A 175 11.12 24.28 1.50
N THR A 176 10.99 22.94 1.49
CA THR A 176 10.40 22.20 0.38
C THR A 176 8.97 22.65 0.16
N LEU A 177 8.11 22.67 1.20
CA LEU A 177 6.71 23.10 1.05
C LEU A 177 6.56 24.51 0.47
N LYS A 178 7.43 25.44 0.89
CA LYS A 178 7.41 26.85 0.46
C LYS A 178 7.98 27.06 -0.94
N ASN A 179 8.93 26.24 -1.38
CA ASN A 179 9.64 26.42 -2.63
C ASN A 179 9.08 25.52 -3.74
N HIS A 180 8.41 26.13 -4.73
CA HIS A 180 7.86 25.42 -5.89
C HIS A 180 8.93 24.58 -6.64
N GLY A 181 10.14 25.11 -6.83
CA GLY A 181 11.23 24.39 -7.48
C GLY A 181 11.67 23.15 -6.71
N GLN A 182 11.79 23.23 -5.37
CA GLN A 182 12.13 22.06 -4.55
C GLN A 182 11.02 21.00 -4.58
N ARG A 183 9.75 21.40 -4.53
CA ARG A 183 8.62 20.45 -4.67
C ARG A 183 8.61 19.78 -6.03
N MET A 184 8.81 20.55 -7.10
CA MET A 184 8.86 20.00 -8.45
C MET A 184 10.01 19.00 -8.58
N LEU A 185 11.21 19.37 -8.14
CA LEU A 185 12.40 18.54 -8.20
C LEU A 185 12.23 17.22 -7.44
N LEU A 186 11.77 17.30 -6.19
CA LEU A 186 11.51 16.10 -5.39
C LEU A 186 10.36 15.26 -5.98
N GLY A 187 9.30 15.91 -6.46
CA GLY A 187 8.16 15.28 -7.11
C GLY A 187 8.55 14.50 -8.36
N LYS A 188 9.40 15.06 -9.23
CA LYS A 188 9.98 14.35 -10.39
C LYS A 188 10.79 13.13 -9.95
N GLY A 189 11.58 13.27 -8.88
CA GLY A 189 12.31 12.14 -8.27
C GLY A 189 11.38 11.01 -7.82
N HIS A 190 10.25 11.34 -7.20
CA HIS A 190 9.23 10.35 -6.83
C HIS A 190 8.58 9.70 -8.05
N LEU A 191 8.22 10.46 -9.10
CA LEU A 191 7.68 9.89 -10.34
C LEU A 191 8.66 8.93 -11.02
N HIS A 192 9.94 9.28 -11.07
CA HIS A 192 10.98 8.41 -11.63
C HIS A 192 11.07 7.08 -10.85
N ARG A 193 11.07 7.13 -9.52
CA ARG A 193 11.01 5.91 -8.70
C ARG A 193 9.73 5.11 -8.94
N ALA A 194 8.57 5.79 -9.02
CA ALA A 194 7.29 5.13 -9.29
C ALA A 194 7.28 4.39 -10.63
N ILE A 195 7.85 4.98 -11.69
CA ILE A 195 7.99 4.33 -13.00
C ILE A 195 8.79 3.02 -12.86
N GLY A 196 9.98 3.06 -12.26
CA GLY A 196 10.80 1.86 -12.09
C GLY A 196 10.10 0.75 -11.29
N PHE A 197 9.36 1.10 -10.23
CA PHE A 197 8.57 0.11 -9.47
C PHE A 197 7.38 -0.45 -10.27
N HIS A 198 6.73 0.36 -11.11
CA HIS A 198 5.69 -0.13 -12.03
C HIS A 198 6.26 -1.08 -13.08
N GLU A 199 7.43 -0.77 -13.64
CA GLU A 199 8.14 -1.62 -14.60
C GLU A 199 8.52 -2.97 -13.99
N GLU A 200 9.05 -2.99 -12.77
CA GLU A 200 9.34 -4.24 -12.05
C GLU A 200 8.09 -5.06 -11.74
N SER A 201 6.99 -4.40 -11.36
CA SER A 201 5.69 -5.05 -11.14
C SER A 201 5.17 -5.72 -12.42
N LEU A 202 5.23 -5.01 -13.56
CA LEU A 202 4.88 -5.53 -14.87
C LEU A 202 5.80 -6.68 -15.31
N ARG A 203 7.11 -6.57 -15.05
CA ARG A 203 8.10 -7.59 -15.37
C ARG A 203 7.79 -8.90 -14.67
N GLU A 204 7.56 -8.88 -13.35
CA GLU A 204 7.22 -10.09 -12.58
C GLU A 204 5.88 -10.70 -13.04
N ALA A 205 4.87 -9.86 -13.28
CA ALA A 205 3.57 -10.32 -13.76
C ALA A 205 3.70 -11.06 -15.12
N ASN A 206 4.60 -10.61 -16.00
CA ASN A 206 4.85 -11.23 -17.30
C ASN A 206 5.72 -12.49 -17.23
N LEU A 207 6.58 -12.64 -16.22
CA LEU A 207 7.40 -13.84 -16.01
C LEU A 207 6.55 -15.01 -15.50
N CYS A 208 5.57 -14.75 -14.64
CA CYS A 208 4.70 -15.78 -14.09
C CYS A 208 3.57 -16.12 -15.06
N LYS A 209 3.62 -17.33 -15.68
CA LYS A 209 2.63 -17.79 -16.67
C LYS A 209 1.18 -17.60 -16.21
N LYS A 210 0.87 -17.97 -14.96
CA LYS A 210 -0.48 -17.83 -14.40
C LYS A 210 -0.93 -16.36 -14.30
N LEU A 211 -0.02 -15.44 -14.01
CA LEU A 211 -0.36 -14.02 -13.82
C LEU A 211 -0.46 -13.28 -15.15
N ARG A 212 0.43 -13.61 -16.09
CA ARG A 212 0.43 -13.01 -17.43
C ARG A 212 -0.91 -13.20 -18.13
N ASP A 213 -1.60 -14.30 -17.89
CA ASP A 213 -2.88 -14.59 -18.55
C ASP A 213 -4.08 -13.87 -17.89
N ILE A 214 -3.89 -13.20 -16.74
CA ILE A 214 -4.95 -12.45 -16.05
C ILE A 214 -5.07 -11.05 -16.66
N GLN A 215 -6.02 -10.86 -17.57
CA GLN A 215 -6.24 -9.60 -18.29
C GLN A 215 -6.39 -8.39 -17.36
N VAL A 216 -7.27 -8.53 -16.37
CA VAL A 216 -7.55 -7.57 -15.31
C VAL A 216 -6.29 -7.07 -14.61
N LEU A 217 -5.33 -7.97 -14.29
CA LEU A 217 -4.06 -7.60 -13.67
C LEU A 217 -3.26 -6.68 -14.58
N ARG A 218 -3.12 -7.08 -15.85
CA ARG A 218 -2.33 -6.33 -16.83
C ARG A 218 -2.93 -4.95 -17.06
N ASP A 219 -4.24 -4.86 -17.16
CA ASP A 219 -4.94 -3.58 -17.37
C ASP A 219 -4.68 -2.60 -16.22
N VAL A 220 -4.75 -3.07 -14.96
CA VAL A 220 -4.45 -2.25 -13.79
C VAL A 220 -3.00 -1.78 -13.78
N LEU A 221 -2.05 -2.71 -13.96
CA LEU A 221 -0.62 -2.39 -13.92
C LEU A 221 -0.24 -1.42 -15.04
N CYS A 222 -0.73 -1.66 -16.27
CA CYS A 222 -0.49 -0.80 -17.42
C CYS A 222 -1.12 0.59 -17.22
N ALA A 223 -2.37 0.67 -16.75
CA ALA A 223 -3.03 1.96 -16.52
C ALA A 223 -2.32 2.80 -15.45
N ALA A 224 -1.86 2.16 -14.37
CA ALA A 224 -1.09 2.84 -13.33
C ALA A 224 0.27 3.33 -13.86
N HIS A 225 0.98 2.48 -14.61
CA HIS A 225 2.24 2.85 -15.23
C HIS A 225 2.10 4.02 -16.22
N GLN A 226 1.13 3.93 -17.15
CA GLN A 226 0.85 4.98 -18.13
C GLN A 226 0.48 6.31 -17.48
N ARG A 227 -0.29 6.29 -16.38
CA ARG A 227 -0.64 7.51 -15.65
C ARG A 227 0.59 8.18 -15.06
N THR A 228 1.48 7.40 -14.43
CA THR A 228 2.72 7.90 -13.85
C THR A 228 3.64 8.47 -14.93
N GLN A 229 3.78 7.78 -16.07
CA GLN A 229 4.55 8.25 -17.23
C GLN A 229 3.97 9.54 -17.80
N LEU A 230 2.65 9.64 -17.96
CA LEU A 230 1.99 10.84 -18.45
C LEU A 230 2.28 12.04 -17.53
N LYS A 231 2.14 11.86 -16.21
CA LYS A 231 2.44 12.94 -15.25
C LYS A 231 3.92 13.29 -15.24
N TYR A 232 4.82 12.32 -15.39
CA TYR A 232 6.26 12.60 -15.51
C TYR A 232 6.59 13.41 -16.76
N ASN A 233 6.05 13.00 -17.91
CA ASN A 233 6.27 13.67 -19.19
C ASN A 233 5.69 15.09 -19.24
N GLN A 234 4.62 15.38 -18.48
CA GLN A 234 4.07 16.75 -18.35
C GLN A 234 5.04 17.74 -17.69
N HIS A 235 6.00 17.24 -16.91
CA HIS A 235 6.95 18.05 -16.16
C HIS A 235 8.41 17.77 -16.56
N ARG A 236 8.63 16.99 -17.62
CA ARG A 236 9.97 16.62 -18.08
C ARG A 236 10.67 17.83 -18.70
N GLU A 237 11.91 18.05 -18.30
CA GLU A 237 12.83 19.05 -18.85
C GLU A 237 14.09 18.34 -19.40
N ASP A 238 14.80 18.97 -20.35
CA ASP A 238 15.93 18.35 -21.06
C ASP A 238 17.09 17.96 -20.13
N ASP A 239 17.30 18.70 -19.05
CA ASP A 239 18.39 18.49 -18.08
C ASP A 239 18.05 17.50 -16.94
N ASP A 240 16.84 16.92 -16.91
CA ASP A 240 16.38 16.07 -15.79
C ASP A 240 17.28 14.85 -15.56
N LEU A 241 17.89 14.31 -16.62
CA LEU A 241 18.78 13.14 -16.57
C LEU A 241 19.97 13.30 -15.62
N LEU A 242 20.46 14.53 -15.43
CA LEU A 242 21.61 14.83 -14.58
C LEU A 242 21.22 15.45 -13.23
N ASN A 243 20.02 16.03 -13.15
CA ASN A 243 19.60 16.87 -12.04
C ASN A 243 18.53 16.26 -11.12
N LEU A 244 18.01 15.07 -11.44
CA LEU A 244 17.02 14.37 -10.60
C LEU A 244 17.54 14.11 -9.18
N VAL A 245 16.78 14.55 -8.18
CA VAL A 245 17.04 14.21 -6.79
C VAL A 245 16.61 12.78 -6.51
N ALA A 246 17.45 12.03 -5.79
CA ALA A 246 17.10 10.73 -5.27
C ALA A 246 15.98 10.86 -4.22
N ALA A 247 14.74 10.58 -4.64
CA ALA A 247 13.59 10.67 -3.75
C ALA A 247 13.68 9.64 -2.61
N PRO A 248 13.36 10.01 -1.35
CA PRO A 248 13.40 9.10 -0.21
C PRO A 248 12.25 8.08 -0.27
N ASN A 249 12.33 7.04 0.56
CA ASN A 249 11.25 6.06 0.69
C ASN A 249 10.03 6.70 1.37
N VAL A 250 8.85 6.45 0.83
CA VAL A 250 7.58 6.81 1.48
C VAL A 250 7.31 5.81 2.61
N LEU A 251 7.07 6.30 3.82
CA LEU A 251 6.79 5.48 4.99
C LEU A 251 5.30 5.16 5.10
N GLY A 252 5.01 3.94 5.55
CA GLY A 252 3.64 3.51 5.80
C GLY A 252 3.06 4.11 7.08
N GLU A 253 1.73 4.29 7.13
CA GLU A 253 1.06 4.66 8.37
C GLU A 253 1.26 3.54 9.41
N GLN A 254 1.60 3.93 10.65
CA GLN A 254 1.75 2.98 11.75
C GLN A 254 0.38 2.49 12.21
N TRP A 255 -0.17 1.50 11.51
CA TRP A 255 -1.34 0.78 11.97
C TRP A 255 -0.90 -0.41 12.84
N GLU A 256 -1.32 -0.43 14.12
CA GLU A 256 -1.23 -1.57 15.02
C GLU A 256 -2.63 -2.12 15.35
N PRO A 257 -3.25 -2.94 14.51
CA PRO A 257 -4.33 -3.82 14.91
C PRO A 257 -3.82 -4.73 16.02
N ALA A 258 -4.68 -4.96 17.01
CA ALA A 258 -4.42 -5.86 18.15
C ALA A 258 -3.86 -7.24 17.72
N VAL A 259 -4.15 -7.69 16.49
CA VAL A 259 -3.62 -8.94 15.92
C VAL A 259 -2.12 -8.87 15.61
N TRP A 260 -1.56 -7.71 15.22
CA TRP A 260 -0.10 -7.53 15.05
C TRP A 260 0.62 -7.52 16.40
N ALA A 261 0.04 -6.90 17.43
CA ALA A 261 0.61 -6.93 18.78
C ALA A 261 0.72 -8.36 19.32
N CYS A 262 -0.30 -9.21 19.09
CA CYS A 262 -0.26 -10.62 19.45
C CYS A 262 0.70 -11.45 18.57
N ALA A 263 0.75 -11.20 17.25
CA ALA A 263 1.63 -11.94 16.34
C ALA A 263 3.13 -11.57 16.48
N ALA A 264 3.44 -10.39 17.02
CA ALA A 264 4.80 -9.90 17.25
C ALA A 264 5.41 -10.36 18.59
N GLY A 265 4.70 -11.13 19.41
CA GLY A 265 5.23 -11.64 20.68
C GLY A 265 5.40 -10.57 21.76
N ALA A 266 4.71 -9.44 21.66
CA ALA A 266 4.67 -8.46 22.74
C ALA A 266 3.67 -8.94 23.80
N GLY A 267 4.21 -9.39 24.94
CA GLY A 267 3.45 -9.92 26.07
C GLY A 267 2.35 -8.96 26.56
N GLY A 268 1.15 -9.54 26.67
CA GLY A 268 0.00 -9.14 27.48
C GLY A 268 -0.19 -7.67 27.81
N HIS A 269 -1.14 -7.01 27.14
CA HIS A 269 -2.16 -6.19 27.79
C HIS A 269 -3.43 -6.11 26.93
N SER A 270 -4.58 -6.29 27.59
CA SER A 270 -5.93 -6.17 27.05
C SER A 270 -6.14 -4.77 26.44
N CYS A 271 -6.46 -4.67 25.15
CA CYS A 271 -6.72 -3.39 24.49
C CYS A 271 -8.20 -3.29 24.05
N THR A 272 -8.97 -2.48 24.76
CA THR A 272 -10.33 -2.08 24.41
C THR A 272 -10.29 -0.87 23.47
N SER A 273 -11.07 -0.95 22.39
CA SER A 273 -11.12 0.00 21.27
C SER A 273 -11.79 1.32 21.65
N ARG A 274 -11.24 2.47 21.22
CA ARG A 274 -11.97 3.75 21.18
C ARG A 274 -11.64 4.51 19.89
N TRP A 275 -12.59 4.48 18.95
CA TRP A 275 -12.59 5.31 17.74
C TRP A 275 -13.24 6.66 18.07
N LEU A 276 -12.57 7.78 17.79
CA LEU A 276 -13.19 9.10 17.80
C LEU A 276 -12.88 9.82 16.49
N PHE A 277 -13.96 10.06 15.74
CA PHE A 277 -14.04 10.83 14.49
C PHE A 277 -13.76 12.32 14.72
N ALA A 278 -13.20 12.99 13.70
CA ALA A 278 -13.37 14.42 13.50
C ALA A 278 -13.52 14.72 11.99
N HIS A 279 -14.67 15.28 11.60
CA HIS A 279 -14.93 15.91 10.30
C HIS A 279 -14.45 17.37 10.33
N PRO A 280 -14.20 17.99 9.16
CA PRO A 280 -15.15 19.03 8.73
C PRO A 280 -15.34 19.20 7.20
N GLY A 281 -16.50 19.75 6.83
CA GLY A 281 -16.60 20.89 5.90
C GLY A 281 -16.59 20.63 4.39
N ARG A 282 -17.77 20.75 3.76
CA ARG A 282 -17.99 20.70 2.31
C ARG A 282 -17.70 22.08 1.67
N SER A 283 -16.86 22.14 0.62
CA SER A 283 -16.90 23.23 -0.38
C SER A 283 -16.48 22.74 -1.77
N ARG A 284 -16.99 23.41 -2.81
CA ARG A 284 -17.16 22.96 -4.19
C ARG A 284 -15.90 23.04 -5.06
N GLY A 285 -15.85 22.17 -6.09
CA GLY A 285 -15.12 22.39 -7.34
C GLY A 285 -13.69 21.88 -7.37
N HIS A 286 -13.47 20.56 -7.32
CA HIS A 286 -12.14 19.97 -7.50
C HIS A 286 -12.21 18.77 -8.45
N THR A 287 -11.24 18.70 -9.35
CA THR A 287 -10.99 17.61 -10.31
C THR A 287 -10.76 16.32 -9.51
N ARG A 288 -11.71 15.39 -9.56
CA ARG A 288 -11.52 14.07 -8.96
C ARG A 288 -10.38 13.37 -9.69
N LEU A 289 -9.33 12.98 -8.96
CA LEU A 289 -8.42 11.94 -9.42
C LEU A 289 -9.16 10.61 -9.21
N VAL A 290 -10.20 10.35 -10.02
CA VAL A 290 -10.88 9.05 -10.00
C VAL A 290 -9.85 8.02 -10.44
N PRO A 291 -9.50 7.02 -9.62
CA PRO A 291 -8.58 5.99 -10.05
C PRO A 291 -9.43 4.84 -10.65
N PRO A 292 -9.49 4.67 -11.98
CA PRO A 292 -9.90 3.40 -12.59
C PRO A 292 -8.97 2.22 -12.20
N ALA A 293 -7.93 2.45 -11.39
CA ALA A 293 -7.01 1.43 -10.88
C ALA A 293 -7.50 0.73 -9.60
N LEU A 294 -8.56 1.22 -8.94
CA LEU A 294 -9.14 0.59 -7.74
C LEU A 294 -10.30 -0.36 -8.06
N ASP A 295 -10.91 -0.25 -9.24
CA ASP A 295 -12.09 -1.07 -9.59
C ASP A 295 -11.77 -2.51 -9.98
N VAL A 296 -10.49 -2.88 -10.10
CA VAL A 296 -10.08 -4.11 -10.79
C VAL A 296 -9.11 -4.98 -9.96
N VAL A 297 -8.63 -4.51 -8.80
CA VAL A 297 -7.75 -5.28 -7.88
C VAL A 297 -8.51 -6.35 -7.08
N THR A 298 -9.84 -6.30 -7.09
CA THR A 298 -10.76 -7.29 -6.48
C THR A 298 -10.61 -8.71 -7.02
N HIS A 299 -10.10 -8.90 -8.24
CA HIS A 299 -10.03 -10.19 -8.91
C HIS A 299 -8.69 -10.95 -8.76
N LEU A 300 -7.71 -10.37 -8.05
CA LEU A 300 -6.41 -10.99 -7.79
C LEU A 300 -6.27 -11.35 -6.33
N GLN A 301 -7.00 -12.39 -5.95
CA GLN A 301 -6.88 -13.03 -4.65
C GLN A 301 -6.24 -14.41 -4.83
N PHE A 302 -5.53 -14.84 -3.79
CA PHE A 302 -4.83 -16.12 -3.73
C PHE A 302 -5.77 -17.32 -3.86
#